data_AF-A0A934YRX2-F1
#
_entry.id   AF-A0A934YRX2-F1
#
_cell.length_a   1.000
_cell.length_b   1.000
_cell.length_c   1.000
_cell.angle_alpha   90.00
_cell.angle_beta   90.00
_cell.angle_gamma   90.00
#
_symmetry.space_group_name_H-M   'P 1'
#
loop_
_entity.id
_entity.type
_entity.pdbx_description
1 polymer ?
#
loop_
_entity_poly.entity_id
_entity_poly.type
_entity_poly.pdbx_seq_one_letter_code
_entity_poly.pdbx_strand_id
1 'polypeptide(L)'
;MTVHKTGHPQTLAGALAVLTQMEELQGRKVIELARRLKPGLTSDDIKNPHDFPELDDPDWHYADGLLTGIQSAIAALRALDRGES
;
A
#
# COMPACT_ATOMS: atom_id res chain seq x y z
N MET A 1 5.76 27.15 32.05
CA MET A 1 5.12 27.21 30.72
C MET A 1 6.03 26.47 29.75
N THR A 2 5.81 25.17 29.60
CA THR A 2 6.67 24.28 28.80
C THR A 2 6.15 24.29 27.37
N VAL A 3 6.96 24.80 26.45
CA VAL A 3 6.62 24.84 25.03
C VAL A 3 6.57 23.41 24.49
N HIS A 4 5.44 23.08 23.87
CA HIS A 4 5.16 21.78 23.28
C HIS A 4 6.19 21.41 22.21
N LYS A 5 6.64 20.15 22.25
CA LYS A 5 7.48 19.52 21.24
C LYS A 5 6.82 19.69 19.86
N THR A 6 7.51 20.38 18.97
CA THR A 6 7.13 20.68 17.60
C THR A 6 6.75 19.40 16.85
N GLY A 7 5.49 19.31 16.41
CA GLY A 7 5.11 18.38 15.36
C GLY A 7 5.98 18.65 14.14
N HIS A 8 6.49 17.60 13.50
CA HIS A 8 7.10 17.78 12.18
C HIS A 8 6.04 18.45 11.29
N PRO A 9 6.34 19.54 10.56
CA PRO A 9 5.41 20.03 9.56
C PRO A 9 5.11 18.86 8.62
N GLN A 10 3.87 18.37 8.66
CA GLN A 10 3.45 17.27 7.80
C GLN A 10 3.29 17.84 6.39
N THR A 11 4.38 17.84 5.62
CA THR A 11 4.36 18.27 4.23
C THR A 11 3.74 17.17 3.36
N LEU A 12 3.17 17.57 2.22
CA LEU A 12 2.68 16.65 1.19
C LEU A 12 3.75 15.63 0.79
N ALA A 13 4.99 16.11 0.61
CA ALA A 13 6.16 15.28 0.32
C ALA A 13 6.44 14.25 1.44
N GLY A 14 6.32 14.65 2.71
CA GLY A 14 6.49 13.73 3.85
C GLY A 14 5.41 12.66 3.90
N ALA A 15 4.15 13.03 3.67
CA ALA A 15 3.04 12.09 3.60
C ALA A 15 3.22 11.07 2.45
N LEU A 16 3.62 11.55 1.27
CA LEU A 16 3.95 10.69 0.12
C LEU A 16 5.09 9.71 0.43
N ALA A 17 6.14 10.16 1.12
CA ALA A 17 7.26 9.30 1.51
C ALA A 17 6.83 8.20 2.49
N VAL A 18 5.96 8.50 3.45
CA VAL A 18 5.42 7.50 4.39
C VAL A 18 4.52 6.50 3.65
N LEU A 19 3.60 6.99 2.82
CA LEU A 19 2.70 6.11 2.07
C LEU A 19 3.43 5.20 1.08
N THR A 20 4.50 5.67 0.44
CA THR A 20 5.34 4.84 -0.44
C THR A 20 6.01 3.70 0.34
N GLN A 21 6.52 3.96 1.54
CA GLN A 21 7.06 2.91 2.42
C GLN A 21 5.97 1.92 2.86
N MET A 22 4.76 2.40 3.13
CA MET A 22 3.63 1.54 3.45
C MET A 22 3.23 0.66 2.26
N GLU A 23 3.24 1.18 1.03
CA GLU A 23 2.98 0.42 -0.19
C GLU A 23 3.98 -0.72 -0.33
N GLU A 24 5.28 -0.46 -0.16
CA GLU A 24 6.33 -1.48 -0.25
C GLU A 24 6.20 -2.58 0.82
N LEU A 25 5.86 -2.20 2.06
CA LEU A 25 5.65 -3.15 3.14
C LEU A 25 4.42 -4.01 2.89
N GLN A 26 3.32 -3.39 2.49
CA GLN A 26 2.06 -4.08 2.27
C GLN A 26 2.10 -4.96 1.02
N GLY A 27 2.74 -4.50 -0.06
CA GLY A 27 2.95 -5.30 -1.27
C GLY A 27 3.73 -6.58 -0.99
N ARG A 28 4.77 -6.52 -0.15
CA ARG A 28 5.49 -7.73 0.31
C ARG A 28 4.57 -8.67 1.08
N LYS A 29 3.74 -8.14 1.98
CA LYS A 29 2.78 -8.94 2.75
C LYS A 29 1.77 -9.65 1.84
N VAL A 30 1.22 -8.97 0.83
CA VAL A 30 0.29 -9.56 -0.14
C VAL A 30 0.93 -10.73 -0.89
N ILE A 31 2.17 -10.56 -1.38
CA ILE A 31 2.91 -11.62 -2.08
C ILE A 31 3.22 -12.79 -1.14
N GLU A 32 3.62 -12.51 0.11
CA GLU A 32 3.91 -13.56 1.09
C GLU A 32 2.66 -14.38 1.43
N LEU A 33 1.52 -13.72 1.69
CA LEU A 33 0.26 -14.40 1.94
C LEU A 33 -0.18 -15.23 0.73
N ALA A 34 -0.10 -14.67 -0.48
CA ALA A 34 -0.43 -15.38 -1.70
C ALA A 34 0.40 -16.67 -1.85
N ARG A 35 1.71 -16.60 -1.60
CA ARG A 35 2.61 -17.74 -1.70
C ARG A 35 2.39 -18.81 -0.63
N ARG A 36 1.78 -18.46 0.51
CA ARG A 36 1.34 -19.44 1.51
C ARG A 36 0.13 -20.24 1.03
N LEU A 37 -0.77 -19.60 0.29
CA LEU A 37 -1.97 -20.22 -0.29
C LEU A 37 -1.62 -21.05 -1.55
N LYS A 38 -0.81 -20.47 -2.44
CA LYS A 38 -0.31 -21.11 -3.66
C LYS A 38 1.19 -20.88 -3.82
N PRO A 39 2.03 -21.87 -3.45
CA PRO A 39 3.47 -21.78 -3.64
C PRO A 39 3.86 -21.54 -5.10
N GLY A 40 4.86 -20.67 -5.31
CA GLY A 40 5.42 -20.40 -6.64
C GLY A 40 4.84 -19.20 -7.38
N LEU A 41 3.81 -18.52 -6.83
CA LEU A 41 3.28 -17.29 -7.43
C LEU A 41 4.35 -16.21 -7.60
N THR A 42 4.38 -15.61 -8.79
CA THR A 42 5.22 -14.47 -9.13
C THR A 42 4.52 -13.17 -8.76
N SER A 43 5.25 -12.05 -8.75
CA SER A 43 4.65 -10.73 -8.54
C SER A 43 3.69 -10.33 -9.67
N ASP A 44 3.87 -10.85 -10.88
CA ASP A 44 2.99 -10.54 -12.00
C ASP A 44 1.67 -11.31 -11.92
N ASP A 45 1.69 -12.54 -11.39
CA ASP A 45 0.48 -13.33 -11.14
C ASP A 45 -0.48 -12.62 -10.17
N ILE A 46 0.07 -11.92 -9.16
CA ILE A 46 -0.70 -11.14 -8.17
C ILE A 46 -1.48 -9.99 -8.82
N LYS A 47 -1.10 -9.53 -10.01
CA LYS A 47 -1.84 -8.47 -10.73
C LYS A 47 -3.15 -8.98 -11.32
N ASN A 48 -3.29 -10.31 -11.48
CA ASN A 48 -4.48 -10.97 -12.00
C ASN A 48 -4.93 -12.06 -11.01
N PRO A 49 -5.30 -11.71 -9.76
CA PRO A 49 -5.54 -12.70 -8.71
C PRO A 49 -6.77 -13.59 -9.00
N HIS A 50 -7.67 -13.14 -9.88
CA HIS A 50 -8.83 -13.90 -10.32
C HIS A 50 -8.49 -15.16 -11.13
N ASP A 51 -7.26 -15.27 -11.67
CA ASP A 51 -6.78 -16.48 -12.35
C ASP A 51 -6.38 -17.60 -11.36
N PHE A 52 -6.37 -17.29 -10.06
CA PHE A 52 -5.89 -18.17 -8.99
C PHE A 52 -6.99 -18.36 -7.93
N PRO A 53 -7.86 -19.38 -8.07
CA PRO A 53 -8.92 -19.65 -7.10
C PRO A 53 -8.43 -19.86 -5.67
N GLU A 54 -7.16 -20.25 -5.48
CA GLU A 54 -6.53 -20.40 -4.17
C GLU A 54 -6.38 -19.08 -3.40
N LEU A 55 -6.49 -17.94 -4.09
CA LEU A 55 -6.46 -16.60 -3.48
C LEU A 55 -7.83 -16.14 -2.97
N ASP A 56 -8.88 -16.96 -3.07
CA ASP A 56 -10.17 -16.67 -2.44
C ASP A 56 -10.11 -16.90 -0.91
N ASP A 57 -9.28 -16.09 -0.25
CA ASP A 57 -8.97 -16.16 1.16
C ASP A 57 -9.23 -14.78 1.82
N PRO A 58 -9.99 -14.73 2.92
CA PRO A 58 -10.34 -13.45 3.57
C PRO A 58 -9.14 -12.63 4.04
N ASP A 59 -8.08 -13.27 4.56
CA ASP A 59 -6.90 -12.57 5.06
C ASP A 59 -6.09 -11.98 3.90
N TRP A 60 -6.01 -12.72 2.79
CA TRP A 60 -5.41 -12.24 1.55
C TRP A 60 -6.19 -11.06 0.97
N HIS A 61 -7.52 -11.17 0.82
CA HIS A 61 -8.38 -10.10 0.32
C HIS A 61 -8.29 -8.83 1.17
N TYR A 62 -8.23 -8.98 2.50
CA TYR A 62 -8.02 -7.84 3.40
C TYR A 62 -6.68 -7.15 3.14
N ALA A 63 -5.61 -7.94 2.97
CA ALA A 63 -4.29 -7.40 2.70
C ALA A 63 -4.21 -6.69 1.34
N ASP A 64 -4.80 -7.26 0.30
CA ASP A 64 -4.85 -6.69 -1.04
C ASP A 64 -5.71 -5.41 -1.09
N GLY A 65 -6.86 -5.40 -0.41
CA GLY A 65 -7.69 -4.21 -0.26
C GLY A 65 -6.95 -3.07 0.45
N LEU A 66 -6.16 -3.37 1.48
CA LEU A 66 -5.33 -2.36 2.16
C LEU A 66 -4.24 -1.79 1.24
N LEU A 67 -3.61 -2.63 0.41
CA LEU A 67 -2.64 -2.17 -0.59
C LEU A 67 -3.31 -1.21 -1.59
N THR A 68 -4.48 -1.60 -2.11
CA THR A 68 -5.29 -0.76 -3.02
C THR A 68 -5.66 0.58 -2.38
N GLY A 69 -6.00 0.59 -1.10
CA GLY A 69 -6.28 1.82 -0.34
C GLY A 69 -5.07 2.75 -0.24
N ILE A 70 -3.87 2.21 0.05
CA ILE A 70 -2.61 2.97 0.10
C ILE A 70 -2.30 3.56 -1.27
N GLN A 71 -2.42 2.78 -2.33
CA GLN A 71 -2.18 3.20 -3.72
C GLN A 71 -3.14 4.32 -4.14
N SER A 72 -4.40 4.22 -3.74
CA SER A 72 -5.41 5.26 -3.97
C SER A 72 -5.05 6.57 -3.27
N ALA A 73 -4.57 6.51 -2.02
CA ALA A 73 -4.09 7.69 -1.30
C ALA A 73 -2.88 8.34 -1.97
N ILE A 74 -1.89 7.54 -2.40
CA ILE A 74 -0.73 8.03 -3.16
C ILE A 74 -1.17 8.73 -4.45
N ALA A 75 -2.09 8.13 -5.20
CA ALA A 75 -2.60 8.70 -6.44
C ALA A 75 -3.29 10.06 -6.20
N ALA A 76 -4.11 10.16 -5.16
CA ALA A 76 -4.79 11.40 -4.78
C ALA A 76 -3.79 12.50 -4.38
N LEU A 77 -2.81 12.18 -3.53
CA LEU A 77 -1.79 13.15 -3.11
C LEU A 77 -0.92 13.62 -4.27
N ARG A 78 -0.55 12.73 -5.19
CA ARG A 78 0.16 13.12 -6.42
C ARG A 78 -0.68 14.02 -7.33
N ALA A 79 -2.01 13.85 -7.35
CA ALA A 79 -2.89 14.73 -8.11
C ALA A 79 -2.95 16.14 -7.51
N LEU A 80 -2.96 16.24 -6.17
CA LEU A 80 -2.88 17.53 -5.46
C LEU A 80 -1.56 18.25 -5.73
N ASP A 81 -0.44 17.54 -5.66
CA ASP A 81 0.92 18.08 -5.91
C ASP A 81 1.04 18.72 -7.31
N ARG A 82 0.41 18.10 -8.32
CA ARG A 82 0.36 18.63 -9.69
C ARG A 82 -0.58 19.81 -9.88
N GLY A 83 -1.60 19.96 -9.02
CA GLY A 83 -2.56 21.06 -9.07
C GLY A 83 -2.07 22.33 -8.40
N GLU A 84 -1.04 22.23 -7.55
CA GLU A 84 -0.35 23.35 -6.91
C GLU A 84 0.87 23.86 -7.70
N SER A 85 1.18 23.25 -8.86
CA SER A 85 2.30 23.62 -9.74
C SER A 85 1.92 24.59 -10.87
#